data_AF-A0AAV0T548-F1
#
_entry.id   AF-A0AAV0T548-F1
#
_cell.length_a   1.000
_cell.length_b   1.000
_cell.length_c   1.000
_cell.angle_alpha   90.00
_cell.angle_beta   90.00
_cell.angle_gamma   90.00
#
_symmetry.space_group_name_H-M   'P 1'
#
loop_
_entity.id
_entity.type
_entity.pdbx_description
1 polymer ?
#
loop_
_entity_poly.entity_id
_entity_poly.type
_entity_poly.pdbx_seq_one_letter_code
_entity_poly.pdbx_strand_id
1 'polypeptide(L)'
;MTHDLSSRIEYSEKYVDDTHEYRHVILPKEMQRQLPDRLLTETEWRQLGVQQSRGWVHYAIHKPEPHILLFRRPLGTDPSTGRVDLEMQKQAKEKYAQEFN
;
A
#
# COMPACT_ATOMS: atom_id res chain seq x y z
N MET A 1 14.10 15.85 -22.46
CA MET A 1 13.06 14.88 -22.07
C MET A 1 13.21 14.63 -20.58
N THR A 2 12.45 15.33 -19.74
CA THR A 2 12.39 15.04 -18.31
C THR A 2 11.84 13.62 -18.16
N HIS A 3 12.69 12.67 -17.73
CA HIS A 3 12.20 11.34 -17.39
C HIS A 3 11.14 11.51 -16.31
N ASP A 4 9.93 11.05 -16.61
CA ASP A 4 8.86 10.99 -15.63
C ASP A 4 9.28 9.99 -14.54
N LEU A 5 9.64 10.49 -13.36
CA LEU A 5 10.10 9.65 -12.25
C LEU A 5 9.00 8.69 -11.79
N SER A 6 7.72 9.03 -11.99
CA SER A 6 6.61 8.19 -11.58
C SER A 6 6.53 6.87 -12.36
N SER A 7 7.02 6.85 -13.61
CA SER A 7 7.13 5.63 -14.44
C SER A 7 8.06 4.55 -13.87
N ARG A 8 8.94 4.91 -12.92
CA ARG A 8 9.89 4.00 -12.27
C ARG A 8 9.44 3.58 -10.87
N ILE A 9 8.20 3.87 -10.48
CA ILE A 9 7.63 3.40 -9.22
C ILE A 9 7.35 1.91 -9.34
N GLU A 10 7.91 1.12 -8.42
CA GLU A 10 7.74 -0.32 -8.39
C GLU A 10 6.76 -0.73 -7.28
N TYR A 11 5.96 -1.75 -7.54
CA TYR A 11 4.94 -2.26 -6.62
C TYR A 11 5.23 -3.71 -6.30
N SER A 12 5.28 -4.06 -5.02
CA SER A 12 5.47 -5.45 -4.62
C SER A 12 4.24 -6.31 -4.90
N GLU A 13 4.43 -7.62 -4.89
CA GLU A 13 3.32 -8.54 -4.69
C GLU A 13 2.59 -8.26 -3.37
N LYS A 14 1.31 -8.61 -3.32
CA LYS A 14 0.51 -8.51 -2.11
C LYS A 14 0.78 -9.71 -1.22
N TYR A 15 0.78 -9.47 0.08
CA TYR A 15 0.80 -10.51 1.10
C TYR A 15 -0.23 -10.18 2.18
N VAL A 16 -0.69 -11.19 2.91
CA VAL A 16 -1.81 -11.06 3.85
C VAL A 16 -1.44 -11.67 5.20
N ASP A 17 -2.04 -11.13 6.25
CA ASP A 17 -2.20 -11.83 7.52
C ASP A 17 -3.70 -12.13 7.75
N ASP A 18 -4.09 -12.46 8.97
CA ASP A 18 -5.47 -12.76 9.37
C ASP A 18 -6.41 -11.53 9.37
N THR A 19 -5.89 -10.32 9.19
CA THR A 19 -6.64 -9.07 9.32
C THR A 19 -6.47 -8.08 8.17
N HIS A 20 -5.31 -8.06 7.52
CA HIS A 20 -4.92 -7.06 6.53
C HIS A 20 -4.24 -7.66 5.29
N GLU A 21 -4.37 -6.93 4.18
CA GLU A 21 -3.52 -7.06 2.99
C GLU A 21 -2.44 -5.99 3.03
N TYR A 22 -1.23 -6.35 2.64
CA TYR A 22 -0.03 -5.52 2.66
C TYR A 22 0.63 -5.48 1.29
N ARG A 23 1.34 -4.39 1.05
CA ARG A 23 2.22 -4.19 -0.11
C ARG A 23 3.22 -3.09 0.23
N HIS A 24 4.40 -3.13 -0.36
CA HIS A 24 5.29 -1.98 -0.37
C HIS A 24 5.39 -1.39 -1.78
N VAL A 25 5.61 -0.07 -1.83
CA VAL A 25 5.85 0.68 -3.06
C VAL A 25 7.23 1.29 -2.97
N ILE A 26 8.06 1.05 -3.98
CA ILE A 26 9.43 1.57 -4.05
C ILE A 26 9.41 2.77 -4.98
N LEU A 27 9.65 3.95 -4.40
CA LEU A 27 9.86 5.17 -5.15
C LEU A 27 11.30 5.23 -5.69
N PRO A 28 11.54 5.95 -6.79
CA PRO A 28 12.89 6.31 -7.20
C PRO A 28 13.66 6.98 -6.06
N LYS A 29 14.92 6.58 -5.84
CA LYS A 29 15.75 7.08 -4.74
C LYS A 29 15.89 8.60 -4.74
N GLU A 30 15.82 9.23 -5.92
CA GLU A 30 15.85 10.68 -6.09
C GLU A 30 14.68 11.40 -5.37
N MET A 31 13.54 10.72 -5.20
CA MET A 31 12.35 11.27 -4.54
C MET A 31 12.42 11.21 -3.02
N GLN A 32 13.35 10.43 -2.45
CA GLN A 32 13.49 10.24 -1.00
C GLN A 32 13.62 11.58 -0.24
N ARG A 33 14.30 12.56 -0.84
CA ARG A 33 14.54 13.88 -0.23
C ARG A 33 13.27 14.73 -0.06
N GLN A 34 12.18 14.38 -0.75
CA GLN A 34 10.90 15.10 -0.70
C GLN A 34 9.94 14.48 0.32
N LEU A 35 10.29 13.31 0.89
CA LEU A 35 9.43 12.61 1.83
C LEU A 35 9.55 13.24 3.23
N PRO A 36 8.42 13.53 3.89
CA PRO A 36 8.43 14.02 5.25
C PRO A 36 8.72 12.86 6.24
N ASP A 37 9.22 13.18 7.43
CA ASP A 37 9.37 12.21 8.53
C ASP A 37 8.04 11.97 9.26
N ARG A 38 7.00 11.67 8.48
CA ARG A 38 5.66 11.28 8.96
C ARG A 38 4.94 10.43 7.91
N LEU A 39 3.86 9.78 8.32
CA LEU A 39 2.98 9.06 7.41
C LEU A 39 2.32 10.02 6.41
N LEU A 40 2.05 9.49 5.22
CA LEU A 40 1.45 10.20 4.11
C LEU A 40 -0.05 9.87 4.05
N THR A 41 -0.86 10.89 3.87
CA THR A 41 -2.29 10.74 3.54
C THR A 41 -2.47 10.22 2.11
N GLU A 42 -3.67 9.73 1.79
CA GLU A 42 -4.01 9.28 0.43
C GLU A 42 -3.74 10.31 -0.65
N THR A 43 -4.12 11.57 -0.40
CA THR A 43 -3.85 12.66 -1.32
C THR A 43 -2.36 12.87 -1.54
N GLU A 44 -1.55 12.84 -0.49
CA GLU A 44 -0.11 13.09 -0.56
C GLU A 44 0.64 12.00 -1.34
N TRP A 45 0.40 10.72 -1.06
CA TRP A 45 1.10 9.67 -1.80
C TRP A 45 0.61 9.56 -3.25
N ARG A 46 -0.65 9.90 -3.55
CA ARG A 46 -1.13 9.99 -4.94
C ARG A 46 -0.47 11.13 -5.71
N GLN A 47 -0.19 12.26 -5.05
CA GLN A 47 0.54 13.39 -5.66
C GLN A 47 2.00 13.04 -5.99
N LEU A 48 2.60 12.07 -5.28
CA LEU A 48 3.91 11.51 -5.64
C LEU A 48 3.86 10.59 -6.87
N GLY A 49 2.68 10.33 -7.44
CA GLY A 49 2.50 9.45 -8.59
C GLY A 49 2.25 7.99 -8.24
N VAL A 50 2.12 7.64 -6.95
CA VAL A 50 1.75 6.28 -6.55
C VAL A 50 0.29 6.01 -6.96
N GLN A 51 0.08 4.92 -7.69
CA GLN A 51 -1.21 4.52 -8.22
C GLN A 51 -1.57 3.11 -7.74
N GLN A 52 -2.62 3.02 -6.94
CA GLN A 52 -3.21 1.77 -6.49
C GLN A 52 -4.69 1.96 -6.21
N SER A 53 -5.40 0.83 -6.01
CA SER A 53 -6.82 0.80 -5.67
C SER A 53 -7.13 1.59 -4.38
N ARG A 54 -8.40 1.76 -4.04
CA ARG A 54 -8.77 2.48 -2.82
C ARG A 54 -8.56 1.65 -1.55
N GLY A 55 -8.48 2.36 -0.42
CA GLY A 55 -8.41 1.80 0.93
C GLY A 55 -7.02 1.51 1.46
N TRP A 56 -5.96 1.72 0.66
CA TRP A 56 -4.57 1.59 1.12
C TRP A 56 -4.16 2.75 2.02
N VAL A 57 -3.54 2.42 3.16
CA VAL A 57 -3.02 3.37 4.14
C VAL A 57 -1.51 3.19 4.28
N HIS A 58 -0.75 4.29 4.15
CA HIS A 58 0.68 4.31 4.49
C HIS A 58 0.79 4.22 6.02
N TYR A 59 1.20 3.07 6.55
CA TYR A 59 1.04 2.76 7.98
C TYR A 59 2.34 2.78 8.77
N ALA A 60 3.49 2.70 8.12
CA ALA A 60 4.79 2.70 8.76
C ALA A 60 5.86 3.28 7.85
N ILE A 61 6.83 3.99 8.44
CA ILE A 61 8.00 4.50 7.75
C ILE A 61 9.12 3.49 7.88
N HIS A 62 9.66 3.05 6.74
CA HIS A 62 10.86 2.23 6.72
C HIS A 62 12.11 3.13 6.82
N LYS A 63 12.56 3.40 8.05
CA LYS A 63 13.67 4.34 8.32
C LYS A 63 14.99 4.07 7.55
N PRO A 64 15.44 2.81 7.38
CA PRO A 64 16.67 2.54 6.63
C PRO A 64 16.58 2.96 5.15
N GLU A 65 15.43 2.74 4.52
CA GLU A 65 15.17 3.08 3.12
C GLU A 65 13.83 3.81 2.96
N PRO A 66 13.76 5.13 3.25
CA PRO A 66 12.49 5.89 3.29
C PRO A 66 11.75 5.97 1.96
N HIS A 67 12.43 5.70 0.83
CA HIS A 67 11.80 5.59 -0.49
C HIS A 67 10.93 4.34 -0.63
N ILE A 68 10.96 3.42 0.33
CA ILE A 68 10.05 2.28 0.43
C ILE A 68 8.85 2.67 1.31
N LEU A 69 7.70 2.86 0.68
CA LEU A 69 6.44 3.16 1.35
C LEU A 69 5.70 1.88 1.71
N LEU A 70 5.35 1.69 2.99
CA LEU A 70 4.66 0.50 3.48
C LEU A 70 3.15 0.76 3.56
N PHE A 71 2.38 -0.01 2.80
CA PHE A 71 0.93 0.10 2.75
C PHE A 71 0.23 -1.11 3.36
N ARG A 72 -0.92 -0.86 4.00
CA ARG A 72 -1.86 -1.89 4.41
C ARG A 72 -3.30 -1.47 4.15
N ARG A 73 -4.20 -2.43 4.01
CA ARG A 73 -5.65 -2.22 4.05
C ARG A 73 -6.35 -3.43 4.67
N PRO A 74 -7.51 -3.29 5.33
CA PRO A 74 -8.21 -4.43 5.91
C PRO A 74 -8.59 -5.47 4.84
N LEU A 75 -8.63 -6.75 5.21
CA LEU A 75 -9.21 -7.78 4.36
C LEU A 75 -10.68 -7.47 4.03
N GLY A 76 -11.11 -7.82 2.82
CA GLY A 76 -12.46 -7.50 2.32
C GLY A 76 -12.65 -6.04 1.90
N THR A 77 -11.57 -5.26 1.76
CA THR A 77 -11.67 -3.90 1.24
C THR A 77 -12.00 -3.90 -0.25
N ASP A 78 -13.15 -3.31 -0.60
CA ASP A 78 -13.57 -3.12 -1.98
C ASP A 78 -12.60 -2.14 -2.69
N PRO A 79 -12.02 -2.52 -3.85
CA PRO A 79 -10.99 -1.73 -4.52
C PRO A 79 -11.50 -0.41 -5.12
N SER A 80 -12.80 -0.29 -5.35
CA SER A 80 -13.44 0.86 -6.00
C SER A 80 -13.90 1.92 -4.99
N THR A 81 -14.38 1.49 -3.83
CA THR A 81 -14.93 2.34 -2.78
C THR A 81 -13.95 2.57 -1.63
N GLY A 82 -13.03 1.63 -1.39
CA GLY A 82 -12.09 1.65 -0.27
C GLY A 82 -12.73 1.28 1.07
N ARG A 83 -13.98 0.81 1.07
CA ARG A 83 -14.71 0.39 2.26
C ARG A 83 -14.59 -1.11 2.45
N VAL A 84 -14.64 -1.55 3.70
CA VAL A 84 -14.66 -2.98 4.04
C VAL A 84 -16.07 -3.51 3.82
N ASP A 85 -16.18 -4.55 3.00
CA ASP A 85 -17.37 -5.37 2.92
C ASP A 85 -17.24 -6.54 3.92
N LEU A 86 -18.26 -6.71 4.78
CA LEU A 86 -18.21 -7.68 5.88
C LEU A 86 -18.23 -9.13 5.37
N GLU A 87 -18.92 -9.39 4.26
CA GLU A 87 -18.99 -10.72 3.66
C GLU A 87 -17.65 -11.09 3.01
N MET A 88 -17.09 -10.17 2.22
CA MET A 88 -15.75 -10.36 1.65
C MET A 88 -14.68 -10.50 2.72
N GLN A 89 -14.79 -9.74 3.81
CA GLN A 89 -13.85 -9.84 4.93
C GLN A 89 -13.93 -11.22 5.59
N LYS A 90 -15.14 -11.74 5.83
CA LYS A 90 -15.34 -13.07 6.41
C LYS A 90 -14.74 -14.15 5.51
N GLN A 91 -15.04 -14.12 4.21
CA GLN A 91 -14.50 -15.06 3.23
C GLN A 91 -12.97 -15.02 3.16
N ALA A 92 -12.37 -13.82 3.17
CA ALA A 92 -10.93 -13.66 3.15
C ALA A 92 -10.26 -14.24 4.41
N LYS A 93 -10.87 -14.06 5.59
CA LYS A 93 -10.39 -14.64 6.85
C LYS A 93 -10.49 -16.15 6.87
N GLU A 94 -11.61 -16.71 6.39
CA GLU A 94 -11.81 -18.15 6.27
C GLU A 94 -10.78 -18.78 5.34
N LYS A 95 -10.51 -18.12 4.19
CA LYS A 95 -9.47 -18.55 3.26
C LYS A 95 -8.08 -18.55 3.91
N TYR A 96 -7.70 -17.47 4.59
CA TYR A 96 -6.41 -17.40 5.30
C TYR A 96 -6.28 -18.53 6.33
N ALA A 97 -7.32 -18.76 7.14
CA ALA A 97 -7.33 -19.82 8.13
C ALA A 97 -7.21 -21.23 7.51
N GLN A 98 -7.71 -21.45 6.29
CA GLN A 98 -7.58 -22.73 5.57
C GLN A 98 -6.19 -22.93 4.96
N GLU A 99 -5.52 -21.86 4.54
CA GLU A 99 -4.20 -21.94 3.88
C GLU A 99 -3.04 -22.08 4.88
N PHE A 100 -3.22 -21.59 6.13
CA PHE A 100 -2.13 -21.48 7.12
C PHE A 100 -2.39 -22.22 8.45
N ASN A 101 -3.51 -22.95 8.60
CA ASN A 101 -3.70 -23.95 9.67
C ASN A 101 -3.51 -25.38 9.13
#